data_AF-A0AAE0GQA8-F1
#
_entry.id   AF-A0AAE0GQA8-F1
#
_cell.length_a   1.000
_cell.length_b   1.000
_cell.length_c   1.000
_cell.angle_alpha   90.00
_cell.angle_beta   90.00
_cell.angle_gamma   90.00
#
_symmetry.space_group_name_H-M   'P 1'
#
loop_
_entity.id
_entity.type
_entity.pdbx_description
1 polymer ?
#
loop_
_entity_poly.entity_id
_entity_poly.type
_entity_poly.pdbx_seq_one_letter_code
_entity_poly.pdbx_strand_id
1 'polypeptide(L)' 'MAVDENTECADEDSAPPYGRLSVPVYSIATAAGANSTSSMNLTTYATPVAIKPGRRFVVALYKGTVTHDNMVEQGRGVLQ' A
#
# COMPACT_ATOMS: atom_id res chain seq x y z
N MET A 1 -13.24 13.49 28.79
CA MET A 1 -12.84 12.14 28.36
C MET A 1 -11.33 12.18 28.32
N ALA A 2 -10.69 11.53 29.30
CA ALA A 2 -9.27 11.69 29.58
C ALA A 2 -8.44 11.17 28.40
N VAL A 3 -7.43 11.93 28.01
CA VAL A 3 -6.37 11.47 27.13
C VAL A 3 -5.45 10.65 28.02
N ASP A 4 -5.39 9.34 27.78
CA ASP A 4 -4.54 8.44 28.55
C ASP A 4 -3.08 8.71 28.18
N GLU A 5 -2.30 9.20 29.15
CA GLU A 5 -0.93 9.70 29.00
C GLU A 5 0.13 8.58 29.02
N ASN A 6 -0.25 7.33 28.72
CA ASN A 6 0.66 6.20 28.63
C ASN A 6 0.53 5.48 27.28
N THR A 7 1.02 6.14 26.23
CA THR A 7 1.49 5.37 25.06
C THR A 7 2.91 4.95 25.39
N GLU A 8 3.08 3.78 26.03
CA GLU A 8 4.37 3.09 26.04
C GLU A 8 4.84 2.99 24.59
N CYS A 9 5.94 3.68 24.26
CA CYS A 9 6.65 3.45 23.01
C CYS A 9 7.04 1.98 23.02
N ALA A 10 6.29 1.15 22.29
CA ALA A 10 6.57 -0.28 22.19
C ALA A 10 8.06 -0.48 21.95
N ASP A 11 8.71 -1.35 22.74
CA ASP A 11 10.13 -1.66 22.60
C ASP A 11 10.46 -1.80 21.10
N GLU A 12 11.29 -0.89 20.59
CA GLU A 12 11.69 -0.85 19.16
C GLU A 12 12.27 -2.21 18.72
N ASP A 13 12.77 -3.00 19.68
CA ASP A 13 13.29 -4.35 19.46
C ASP A 13 12.22 -5.45 19.32
N SER A 14 10.98 -5.20 19.70
CA SER A 14 9.84 -6.11 19.52
C SER A 14 9.14 -5.91 18.16
N ALA A 15 9.31 -4.73 17.55
CA ALA A 15 8.71 -4.45 16.25
C ALA A 15 9.26 -5.42 15.18
N PRO A 16 8.38 -5.98 14.33
CA PRO A 16 8.81 -6.86 13.27
C PRO A 16 9.80 -6.12 12.35
N PRO A 17 10.76 -6.83 11.74
CA PRO A 17 11.86 -6.19 11.01
C PRO A 17 11.39 -5.27 9.87
N TYR A 18 10.24 -5.56 9.27
CA TYR A 18 9.63 -4.73 8.22
C TYR A 18 8.99 -3.42 8.72
N GLY A 19 8.74 -3.29 10.02
CA GLY A 19 8.21 -2.05 10.63
C GLY A 19 9.27 -0.99 10.91
N ARG A 20 10.56 -1.37 10.91
CA ARG A 20 11.68 -0.47 11.21
C ARG A 20 12.19 0.30 9.99
N LEU A 21 11.76 -0.07 8.79
CA LEU A 21 12.26 0.53 7.56
C LEU A 21 11.50 1.82 7.24
N SER A 22 12.21 2.95 7.22
CA SER A 22 11.67 4.19 6.69
C SER A 22 11.57 4.10 5.17
N VAL A 23 10.35 3.97 4.66
CA VAL A 23 10.05 3.85 3.22
C VAL A 23 9.02 4.89 2.79
N PRO A 24 9.05 5.33 1.53
CA PRO A 24 8.02 6.19 0.99
C PRO A 24 6.64 5.53 1.06
N VAL A 25 5.63 6.32 1.41
CA VAL A 25 4.22 5.93 1.35
C VAL A 25 3.65 6.42 0.03
N TYR A 26 3.08 5.51 -0.74
CA TYR A 26 2.33 5.82 -1.95
C TYR A 26 0.86 5.56 -1.74
N SER A 27 0.03 6.19 -2.56
CA SER A 27 -1.38 5.88 -2.69
C SER A 27 -1.63 5.13 -4.00
N ILE A 28 -2.45 4.09 -3.95
CA ILE A 28 -2.87 3.34 -5.14
C ILE A 28 -4.38 3.41 -5.27
N ALA A 29 -4.84 3.92 -6.42
CA ALA A 29 -6.25 3.96 -6.78
C ALA A 29 -6.53 2.94 -7.89
N THR A 30 -7.60 2.18 -7.72
CA THR A 30 -8.09 1.22 -8.71
C THR A 30 -9.54 1.52 -9.04
N ALA A 31 -9.86 1.50 -10.33
CA ALA A 31 -11.22 1.62 -10.79
C ALA A 31 -11.91 0.26 -10.70
N ALA A 32 -13.18 0.28 -10.32
CA ALA A 32 -14.02 -0.88 -10.42
C ALA A 32 -14.46 -1.16 -11.87
N GLY A 33 -14.66 -2.45 -12.17
CA GLY A 33 -15.51 -2.87 -13.28
C GLY A 33 -16.99 -2.51 -13.04
N ALA A 34 -17.85 -2.80 -14.01
CA ALA A 34 -19.27 -2.39 -13.98
C ALA A 34 -20.04 -2.79 -12.70
N ASN A 35 -19.60 -3.85 -12.01
CA ASN A 35 -20.25 -4.40 -10.82
C ASN A 35 -19.37 -4.38 -9.55
N SER A 36 -18.23 -3.66 -9.56
CA SER A 36 -17.33 -3.57 -8.40
C SER A 36 -17.35 -2.16 -7.77
N THR A 37 -16.68 -2.00 -6.64
CA THR A 37 -16.46 -0.69 -6.00
C THR A 37 -15.03 -0.22 -6.24
N SER A 38 -14.86 1.01 -6.73
CA SER A 38 -13.54 1.62 -6.87
C SER A 38 -12.88 1.70 -5.49
N SER A 39 -11.57 1.51 -5.42
CA SER A 39 -10.85 1.53 -4.14
C SER A 39 -9.59 2.37 -4.19
N MET A 40 -9.22 2.92 -3.04
CA MET A 40 -7.97 3.63 -2.84
C MET A 40 -7.33 3.15 -1.54
N ASN A 41 -6.05 2.82 -1.58
CA ASN A 41 -5.29 2.34 -0.43
C ASN A 41 -3.92 3.01 -0.36
N LEU A 42 -3.36 3.06 0.85
CA LEU A 42 -1.97 3.44 1.07
C LEU A 42 -1.08 2.20 1.04
N THR A 43 0.09 2.30 0.42
CA THR A 43 1.08 1.22 0.37
C THR A 43 2.49 1.75 0.55
N THR A 44 3.25 1.04 1.38
CA THR A 44 4.68 1.24 1.59
C THR A 44 5.53 0.25 0.79
N TYR A 45 4.90 -0.78 0.22
CA TYR A 45 5.57 -1.84 -0.54
C TYR A 45 5.52 -1.54 -2.05
N ALA A 46 6.12 -0.41 -2.45
CA ALA A 46 6.27 -0.02 -3.85
C ALA A 46 7.74 0.32 -4.14
N THR A 47 8.30 -0.25 -5.21
CA THR A 47 9.71 -0.06 -5.56
C THR A 47 9.88 0.18 -7.07
N PRO A 48 10.63 1.21 -7.48
CA PRO A 48 10.97 1.41 -8.89
C PRO A 48 11.94 0.30 -9.34
N VAL A 49 11.63 -0.38 -10.45
CA VAL A 49 12.44 -1.51 -10.98
C VAL A 49 13.11 -1.20 -12.31
N ALA A 50 12.64 -0.18 -13.04
CA ALA A 50 13.26 0.22 -14.30
C ALA A 50 13.03 1.71 -14.57
N ILE A 51 13.98 2.34 -15.27
CA ILE A 51 13.90 3.75 -15.69
C ILE A 51 13.53 3.87 -17.18
N LYS A 52 14.03 2.96 -18.03
CA LYS A 52 13.76 2.88 -19.48
C LYS A 52 13.24 1.48 -19.84
N PRO A 53 12.39 1.31 -20.88
CA PRO A 53 11.86 2.32 -21.81
C PRO A 53 10.72 3.18 -21.23
N GLY A 54 10.19 2.81 -20.08
CA GLY A 54 9.29 3.63 -19.27
C GLY A 54 9.56 3.31 -17.80
N ARG A 55 9.35 4.27 -16.90
CA ARG A 55 9.56 4.04 -15.47
C ARG A 55 8.59 2.96 -15.00
N ARG A 56 9.11 1.86 -14.46
CA ARG A 56 8.31 0.73 -13.96
C ARG A 56 8.42 0.65 -12.45
N PHE A 57 7.31 0.32 -11.82
CA PHE A 57 7.22 0.02 -10.40
C PHE A 57 6.69 -1.39 -10.21
N VAL A 58 7.12 -2.02 -9.12
CA VAL A 58 6.48 -3.20 -8.56
C VAL A 58 5.81 -2.79 -7.26
N VAL A 59 4.56 -3.21 -7.08
CA VAL A 59 3.75 -2.92 -5.89
C VAL A 59 3.21 -4.25 -5.34
N ALA A 60 3.39 -4.48 -4.05
CA ALA A 60 2.78 -5.62 -3.37
C ALA A 60 1.39 -5.25 -2.87
N LEU A 61 0.39 -6.06 -3.21
CA LEU A 61 -1.00 -5.89 -2.78
C LEU A 61 -1.42 -7.09 -1.93
N TYR A 62 -2.12 -6.83 -0.83
CA TYR A 62 -2.66 -7.88 0.02
C TYR A 62 -3.81 -8.59 -0.68
N LYS A 63 -3.77 -9.93 -0.72
CA LYS A 63 -4.79 -10.76 -1.36
C LYS A 63 -6.12 -10.64 -0.62
N GLY A 64 -7.23 -10.65 -1.36
CA GLY A 64 -8.58 -10.50 -0.80
C GLY A 64 -8.96 -9.07 -0.44
N THR A 65 -8.17 -8.07 -0.85
CA THR A 65 -8.58 -6.67 -0.82
C THR A 65 -9.27 -6.28 -2.12
N VAL A 66 -10.20 -5.34 -2.05
CA VAL A 66 -10.88 -4.77 -3.24
C VAL A 66 -9.86 -4.22 -4.26
N THR A 67 -8.76 -3.62 -3.79
CA THR A 67 -7.68 -3.14 -4.67
C THR A 67 -6.98 -4.27 -5.41
N HIS A 68 -6.68 -5.39 -4.73
CA HIS A 68 -6.10 -6.56 -5.37
C HIS A 68 -7.04 -7.13 -6.42
N ASP A 69 -8.32 -7.29 -6.09
CA ASP A 69 -9.31 -7.89 -6.99
C ASP A 69 -9.55 -7.00 -8.21
N ASN A 70 -9.69 -5.68 -8.01
CA ASN A 70 -9.77 -4.72 -9.12
C ASN A 70 -8.51 -4.74 -9.99
N MET A 71 -7.32 -4.88 -9.42
CA MET A 71 -6.08 -4.98 -10.20
C MET A 71 -5.99 -6.26 -11.02
N VAL A 72 -6.44 -7.39 -10.46
CA VAL A 72 -6.49 -8.68 -11.17
C VAL A 72 -7.51 -8.63 -12.31
N GLU A 73 -8.66 -8.00 -12.10
CA GLU A 73 -9.73 -7.91 -13.11
C GLU A 73 -9.40 -6.89 -14.21
N GLN A 74 -8.94 -5.69 -13.84
CA GLN A 74 -8.81 -4.56 -14.77
C GLN A 74 -7.39 -4.36 -15.30
N GLY A 75 -6.37 -4.88 -14.60
CA GLY A 75 -4.96 -4.73 -14.97
C GLY A 75 -4.44 -3.28 -14.96
N ARG A 76 -5.16 -2.35 -14.33
CA ARG A 76 -4.84 -0.91 -14.34
C ARG A 76 -5.17 -0.24 -13.01
N GLY A 77 -4.33 0.73 -12.66
CA GLY A 77 -4.52 1.62 -11.52
C GLY A 77 -3.54 2.78 -11.59
N VAL A 78 -3.71 3.74 -10.69
CA VAL A 78 -2.87 4.94 -10.58
C VAL A 78 -2.11 4.88 -9.26
N LEU A 79 -0.79 5.10 -9.32
CA LEU A 79 0.10 5.22 -8.16
C LEU A 79 0.53 6.69 -8.03
N GLN A 80 0.35 7.28 -6.85
CA GLN A 80 0.74 8.66 -6.51
C GLN A 80 1.58 8.69 -5.24
#